data_AF-A0A7L3KJB5-F1
#
_entry.id   AF-A0A7L3KJB5-F1
#
_cell.length_a   1.000
_cell.length_b   1.000
_cell.length_c   1.000
_cell.angle_alpha   90.00
_cell.angle_beta   90.00
_cell.angle_gamma   90.00
#
_symmetry.space_group_name_H-M   'P 1'
#
loop_
_entity.id
_entity.type
_entity.pdbx_description
1 polymer ?
#
loop_
_entity_poly.entity_id
_entity_poly.type
_entity_poly.pdbx_seq_one_letter_code
_entity_poly.pdbx_strand_id
1 'polypeptide(L)' 'VCVKLFSAFRGEDNENGGELILGGIDHSLYKGSIHWVPVTEKSYWQIHMNNIKIQGRVAFCSHGCEAIVDSGTS' A
#
# COMPACT_ATOMS: atom_id res chain seq x y z
N VAL A 1 19.76 15.73 6.97
CA VAL A 1 19.51 14.61 6.03
C VAL A 1 18.06 14.69 5.60
N CYS A 2 17.77 14.80 4.31
CA CYS A 2 16.38 14.90 3.83
C CYS A 2 15.89 13.49 3.46
N VAL A 3 14.89 12.99 4.17
CA VAL A 3 14.29 11.68 3.90
C VAL A 3 13.21 11.89 2.83
N LYS A 4 13.39 11.25 1.66
CA LYS A 4 12.47 11.36 0.52
C LYS A 4 11.42 10.23 0.55
N LEU A 5 10.47 10.33 1.48
CA LEU A 5 9.31 9.45 1.54
C LEU A 5 8.12 10.17 2.19
N PHE A 6 6.93 9.60 2.04
CA PHE A 6 5.77 9.90 2.87
C PHE A 6 5.10 8.58 3.26
N SER A 7 4.30 8.59 4.33
CA SER A 7 3.43 7.47 4.70
C SER A 7 2.00 7.95 4.89
N ALA A 8 1.03 7.12 4.51
CA ALA A 8 -0.39 7.40 4.71
C ALA A 8 -1.00 6.33 5.62
N PHE A 9 -1.76 6.76 6.61
CA PHE A 9 -2.56 5.91 7.48
C PHE A 9 -4.03 6.27 7.30
N ARG A 10 -4.89 5.26 7.14
CA ARG A 10 -6.34 5.43 7.06
C ARG A 10 -6.95 4.85 8.33
N GLY A 11 -7.64 5.68 9.12
CA GLY A 11 -8.34 5.22 10.29
C GLY A 11 -9.54 4.33 9.96
N GLU A 12 -10.00 3.59 10.97
CA GLU A 12 -11.00 2.53 10.82
C GLU A 12 -12.44 3.05 10.72
N ASP A 13 -12.70 4.26 11.21
CA ASP A 13 -14.04 4.87 11.29
C ASP A 13 -13.99 6.38 11.02
N ASN A 14 -15.13 7.05 11.18
CA ASN A 14 -15.23 8.49 10.95
C ASN A 14 -14.64 9.33 12.11
N GLU A 15 -14.39 8.72 13.28
CA GLU A 15 -13.88 9.42 14.46
C GLU A 15 -12.34 9.43 14.45
N ASN A 16 -11.74 8.33 14.04
CA ASN A 16 -10.32 8.19 13.76
C ASN A 16 -10.06 8.52 12.29
N GLY A 17 -9.71 9.77 11.99
CA GLY A 17 -9.38 10.20 10.64
C GLY A 17 -8.15 9.51 10.03
N GLY A 18 -7.78 9.92 8.82
CA GLY A 18 -6.52 9.53 8.19
C GLY A 18 -5.39 10.53 8.50
N GLU A 19 -4.15 10.05 8.43
CA GLU A 19 -2.93 10.86 8.60
C GLU A 19 -2.00 10.71 7.39
N LEU A 20 -1.40 11.83 6.96
CA LEU A 20 -0.32 11.87 5.98
C LEU A 20 0.94 12.42 6.65
N ILE A 21 1.99 11.61 6.71
CA ILE A 21 3.28 11.98 7.30
C ILE A 21 4.27 12.25 6.16
N LEU A 22 4.80 13.48 6.12
CA LEU A 22 5.80 13.88 5.12
C LEU A 22 7.21 13.72 5.70
N GLY A 23 8.07 12.95 5.04
CA GLY A 23 9.47 12.79 5.41
C GLY A 23 9.73 11.81 6.56
N GLY A 24 8.75 10.99 6.94
CA GLY A 24 8.88 10.07 8.07
C GLY A 24 7.85 8.96 8.07
N ILE A 25 8.00 8.05 9.04
CA ILE A 25 7.11 6.92 9.31
C ILE A 25 6.89 6.92 10.82
N ASP A 26 5.63 6.86 11.27
CA ASP A 26 5.31 6.61 12.67
C ASP A 26 5.14 5.09 12.91
N HIS A 27 6.05 4.53 13.71
CA HIS A 27 6.07 3.10 14.04
C HIS A 27 4.92 2.66 14.96
N SER A 28 4.18 3.59 15.57
CA SER A 28 3.00 3.29 16.38
C SER A 28 1.76 2.96 15.53
N LEU A 29 1.76 3.34 14.25
CA LEU A 29 0.61 3.19 13.33
C LEU A 29 0.54 1.83 12.62
N TYR A 30 1.50 0.92 12.86
CA TYR A 30 1.48 -0.42 12.28
C TYR A 30 2.09 -1.47 13.21
N LYS A 31 1.79 -2.76 12.94
CA LYS A 31 2.35 -3.90 13.68
C LYS A 31 3.36 -4.64 12.81
N GLY A 32 4.40 -5.18 13.43
CA GLY A 32 5.43 -5.96 12.73
C GLY A 32 6.40 -5.09 11.95
N SER A 33 6.83 -5.57 10.77
CA SER A 33 7.83 -4.91 9.92
C SER A 33 7.24 -4.47 8.58
N ILE A 34 7.79 -3.41 8.01
CA ILE A 34 7.44 -2.97 6.65
C ILE A 34 8.03 -3.95 5.63
N HIS A 35 7.18 -4.45 4.74
CA HIS A 35 7.58 -5.21 3.56
C HIS A 35 7.66 -4.27 2.36
N TRP A 36 8.86 -4.14 1.78
CA TRP A 36 9.09 -3.28 0.63
C TRP A 36 8.78 -4.02 -0.68
N VAL A 37 7.92 -3.44 -1.51
CA VAL A 37 7.56 -3.95 -2.83
C VAL A 37 8.09 -2.96 -3.89
N PRO A 38 8.82 -3.43 -4.91
CA PRO A 38 9.35 -2.55 -5.94
C PRO A 38 8.23 -1.97 -6.81
N VAL A 39 8.35 -0.68 -7.12
CA VAL A 39 7.50 -0.03 -8.13
C VAL A 39 7.91 -0.52 -9.52
N THR A 40 6.94 -1.03 -10.30
CA THR A 40 7.20 -1.62 -11.63
C THR A 40 7.25 -0.57 -12.73
N GLU A 41 6.42 0.47 -12.63
CA GLU A 41 6.39 1.60 -13.55
C GLU A 41 6.28 2.92 -12.78
N LYS A 42 7.16 3.89 -13.08
CA LYS A 42 7.22 5.19 -12.39
C LYS A 42 6.24 6.22 -12.98
N SER A 43 4.95 5.86 -13.00
CA SER A 43 3.83 6.72 -13.39
C SER A 43 2.84 6.85 -12.24
N TYR A 44 2.42 5.71 -11.70
CA TYR A 44 1.63 5.58 -10.48
C TYR A 44 2.43 4.85 -9.38
N TRP A 45 1.84 4.69 -8.19
CA TRP A 45 2.31 3.69 -7.22
C TRP A 45 1.91 2.29 -7.68
N GLN A 46 2.48 1.86 -8.81
CA GLN A 46 2.19 0.59 -9.46
C GLN A 46 3.11 -0.51 -8.94
N ILE A 47 2.53 -1.65 -8.59
CA ILE A 47 3.20 -2.83 -8.07
C ILE A 47 2.78 -4.09 -8.82
N HIS A 48 3.67 -5.08 -8.84
CA HIS A 48 3.34 -6.41 -9.31
C HIS A 48 2.56 -7.20 -8.25
N MET A 49 1.42 -7.78 -8.64
CA MET A 49 0.60 -8.66 -7.80
C MET A 49 0.62 -10.08 -8.35
N ASN A 50 1.07 -11.05 -7.54
CA ASN A 50 1.25 -12.43 -8.00
C ASN A 50 -0.04 -13.17 -8.34
N ASN A 51 -1.07 -13.05 -7.49
CA ASN A 51 -2.41 -13.60 -7.69
C ASN A 51 -3.35 -13.10 -6.60
N ILE A 52 -4.65 -13.20 -6.85
CA ILE A 52 -5.70 -13.02 -5.83
C ILE A 52 -6.36 -14.37 -5.59
N LYS A 53 -6.45 -14.78 -4.32
CA LYS A 53 -7.11 -16.03 -3.93
C LYS A 53 -8.40 -15.76 -3.16
N ILE A 54 -9.47 -16.45 -3.53
CA ILE A 54 -10.75 -16.46 -2.81
C ILE A 54 -10.98 -17.89 -2.32
N GLN A 55 -11.17 -18.07 -1.02
CA GLN A 55 -11.32 -19.38 -0.37
C GLN A 55 -10.17 -20.35 -0.75
N GLY A 56 -8.94 -19.83 -0.81
CA GLY A 56 -7.74 -20.60 -1.13
C GLY A 56 -7.51 -20.91 -2.61
N ARG A 57 -8.46 -20.60 -3.50
CA ARG A 57 -8.34 -20.80 -4.95
C ARG A 57 -7.99 -19.51 -5.66
N VAL A 58 -7.09 -19.58 -6.65
CA VAL A 58 -6.75 -18.43 -7.49
C VAL A 58 -8.00 -18.01 -8.26
N ALA A 59 -8.47 -16.79 -8.00
CA ALA A 59 -9.65 -16.19 -8.62
C ALA A 59 -9.25 -15.20 -9.71
N PHE A 60 -8.18 -14.44 -9.51
CA PHE A 60 -7.67 -13.45 -10.47
C PHE A 60 -6.15 -13.44 -10.53
N CYS A 61 -5.62 -12.84 -11.60
CA CYS A 61 -4.19 -12.68 -11.84
C CYS A 61 -3.44 -14.02 -11.77
N SER A 62 -3.91 -15.04 -12.49
CA SER A 62 -3.31 -16.40 -12.49
C SER A 62 -1.85 -16.44 -12.95
N HIS A 63 -1.42 -15.43 -13.70
CA HIS A 63 -0.06 -15.26 -14.20
C HIS A 63 0.59 -13.97 -13.67
N GLY A 64 0.08 -13.46 -12.55
CA GLY A 64 0.39 -12.12 -12.09
C GLY A 64 -0.33 -11.03 -12.88
N CYS A 65 -0.35 -9.82 -12.33
CA CYS A 65 -0.89 -8.62 -12.95
C CYS A 65 -0.30 -7.38 -12.26
N GLU A 66 -0.53 -6.21 -12.84
CA GLU A 66 -0.18 -4.93 -12.22
C GLU A 66 -1.36 -4.38 -11.43
N ALA A 67 -1.07 -3.74 -10.30
CA ALA A 67 -2.04 -3.06 -9.46
C ALA A 67 -1.50 -1.69 -9.04
N ILE A 68 -2.40 -0.73 -8.80
CA ILE A 68 -2.05 0.62 -8.34
C ILE A 68 -2.53 0.79 -6.90
N VAL A 69 -1.66 1.32 -6.04
CA VAL A 69 -2.04 1.79 -4.70
C VAL A 69 -2.57 3.21 -4.82
N ASP A 70 -3.90 3.35 -4.77
CA ASP A 70 -4.59 4.63 -4.97
C ASP A 70 -5.47 4.99 -3.76
N SER A 71 -5.04 5.98 -2.99
CA SER A 71 -5.82 6.49 -1.85
C SER A 71 -7.02 7.35 -2.27
N GLY A 72 -7.13 7.71 -3.56
CA GLY A 72 -8.19 8.56 -4.11
C GLY A 72 -9.43 7.81 -4.61
N THR A 73 -9.43 6.47 -4.60
CA THR A 73 -10.53 5.63 -5.08
C THR A 73 -11.16 4.82 -3.93
N SER A 74 -12.49 4.72 -3.92
CA SER A 74 -13.30 3.97 -2.92
C SER A 74 -14.01 2.77 -3.50
#